data_AF-A0A3A0CUN2-F1
#
_entry.id   AF-A0A3A0CUN2-F1
#
_cell.length_a   1.000
_cell.length_b   1.000
_cell.length_c   1.000
_cell.angle_alpha   90.00
_cell.angle_beta   90.00
_cell.angle_gamma   90.00
#
_symmetry.space_group_name_H-M   'P 1'
#
loop_
_entity.id
_entity.type
_entity.pdbx_description
1 polymer ?
#
loop_
_entity_poly.entity_id
_entity_poly.type
_entity_poly.pdbx_seq_one_letter_code
_entity_poly.pdbx_strand_id
1 'polypeptide(L)'
;MNTLAAFVEPPSLQQWMLIGLLGAALLVIVVQSRRRKEPGPGRPSALERAEAALDQAAVRGTNKMSRGSVASRDGDPSQQLQKDFEQLLMELEHLSERITVQVEEEFGRLQGLMTEADRRISALRVLIEASRQLREPARGDASNVSPSLSAPAHAPSPTSYSASRSEVSAAAPPMTSSPAPVVPAPLDGGLESDPRFAPIFQLADAGFAPRDIAQKLGESVGTVELVLNLRNPSR
;
A
#
# COMPACT_ATOMS: atom_id res chain seq x y z
N MET A 1 24.07 16.47 30.15
CA MET A 1 24.94 15.72 29.22
C MET A 1 24.90 14.26 29.62
N ASN A 2 24.79 13.38 28.63
CA ASN A 2 24.89 11.92 28.68
C ASN A 2 23.71 11.14 29.26
N THR A 3 22.84 10.63 28.37
CA THR A 3 22.23 9.26 28.44
C THR A 3 21.25 9.04 27.28
N LEU A 4 21.73 8.91 26.03
CA LEU A 4 20.92 8.36 24.91
C LEU A 4 21.81 7.55 23.94
N ALA A 5 22.60 6.63 24.47
CA ALA A 5 23.14 5.52 23.68
C ALA A 5 22.28 4.29 23.98
N ALA A 6 21.14 4.18 23.29
CA ALA A 6 20.37 2.94 23.29
C ALA A 6 21.25 1.85 22.65
N PHE A 7 21.80 1.01 23.51
CA PHE A 7 22.64 -0.12 23.16
C PHE A 7 21.76 -1.10 22.38
N VAL A 8 21.83 -1.05 21.05
CA VAL A 8 21.19 -2.04 20.18
C VAL A 8 22.00 -3.31 20.34
N GLU A 9 21.49 -4.25 21.12
CA GLU A 9 22.10 -5.58 21.22
C GLU A 9 22.15 -6.21 19.82
N PRO A 10 23.30 -6.80 19.43
CA PRO A 10 23.43 -7.42 18.13
C PRO A 10 22.43 -8.59 18.03
N PRO A 11 21.68 -8.70 16.93
CA PRO A 11 20.70 -9.76 16.76
C PRO A 11 21.35 -11.12 16.89
N SER A 12 20.69 -12.02 17.61
CA SER A 12 21.17 -13.38 17.82
C SER A 12 21.17 -14.17 16.51
N LEU A 13 22.02 -15.20 16.41
CA LEU A 13 22.11 -16.07 15.23
C LEU A 13 20.75 -16.71 14.88
N GLN A 14 19.91 -16.96 15.90
CA GLN A 14 18.55 -17.44 15.74
C GLN A 14 17.64 -16.42 15.05
N GLN A 15 17.79 -15.12 15.34
CA GLN A 15 17.06 -14.06 14.64
C GLN A 15 17.44 -13.98 13.17
N TRP A 16 18.73 -14.13 12.85
CA TRP A 16 19.18 -14.20 11.46
C TRP A 16 18.61 -15.41 10.72
N MET A 17 18.54 -16.57 11.37
CA MET A 17 17.90 -17.76 10.80
C MET A 17 16.40 -17.54 10.54
N LEU A 18 15.68 -16.89 11.48
CA LEU A 18 14.27 -16.58 11.30
C LEU A 18 14.03 -15.60 10.16
N ILE A 19 14.86 -14.56 10.05
CA ILE A 19 14.78 -13.59 8.95
C ILE A 19 15.05 -14.29 7.61
N GLY A 20 16.07 -15.16 7.55
CA GLY A 20 16.38 -15.95 6.36
C GLY A 20 15.24 -16.89 5.95
N LEU A 21 14.65 -17.59 6.92
CA LEU A 21 13.55 -18.52 6.68
C LEU A 21 12.27 -17.80 6.23
N LEU A 22 11.97 -16.64 6.84
CA LEU A 22 10.86 -15.79 6.43
C LEU A 22 11.05 -15.27 5.00
N GLY A 23 12.27 -14.86 4.65
CA GLY A 23 12.63 -14.44 3.29
C GLY A 23 12.46 -15.56 2.26
N ALA A 24 12.92 -16.77 2.58
CA ALA A 24 12.75 -17.93 1.71
C ALA A 24 11.26 -18.31 1.53
N ALA A 25 10.46 -18.25 2.59
CA ALA A 25 9.03 -18.51 2.53
C ALA A 25 8.30 -17.49 1.64
N LEU A 26 8.62 -16.20 1.79
CA LEU A 26 8.09 -15.13 0.92
C LEU A 26 8.48 -15.34 -0.54
N LEU A 27 9.73 -15.74 -0.81
CA LEU A 27 10.19 -16.03 -2.16
C LEU A 27 9.39 -17.18 -2.79
N VAL A 28 9.13 -18.26 -2.04
CA VAL A 28 8.29 -19.36 -2.50
C VAL A 28 6.86 -18.89 -2.82
N ILE A 29 6.27 -18.04 -1.97
CA ILE A 29 4.93 -17.48 -2.20
C ILE A 29 4.91 -16.63 -3.48
N VAL A 30 5.92 -15.78 -3.70
CA VAL A 30 6.02 -14.96 -4.92
C VAL A 30 6.16 -15.84 -6.16
N VAL A 31 7.01 -16.87 -6.12
CA VAL A 31 7.18 -17.83 -7.23
C VAL A 31 5.88 -18.61 -7.50
N GLN A 32 5.17 -19.04 -6.46
CA GLN A 32 3.87 -19.73 -6.58
C GLN A 32 2.77 -18.78 -7.12
N SER A 33 2.79 -17.52 -6.71
CA SER A 33 1.83 -16.51 -7.17
C SER A 33 2.02 -16.19 -8.65
N ARG A 34 3.26 -16.19 -9.16
CA ARG A 34 3.55 -16.06 -10.59
C ARG A 34 3.06 -17.28 -11.37
N ARG A 35 3.24 -18.50 -10.85
CA ARG A 35 2.71 -19.72 -11.51
C ARG A 35 1.18 -19.75 -11.59
N ARG A 36 0.47 -19.08 -10.69
CA ARG A 36 -1.01 -18.98 -10.74
C ARG A 36 -1.54 -17.87 -11.62
N LYS A 37 -0.67 -17.01 -12.18
CA LYS A 37 -1.05 -15.85 -12.99
C LYS A 37 -0.73 -16.03 -14.48
N GLU A 38 -0.70 -17.27 -14.94
CA GLU A 38 -1.07 -17.58 -16.32
C GLU A 38 -2.61 -17.48 -16.38
N PRO A 39 -3.21 -16.37 -16.89
CA PRO A 39 -4.58 -16.44 -17.37
C PRO A 39 -4.60 -17.60 -18.36
N GLY A 40 -5.35 -18.66 -18.05
CA GLY A 40 -5.40 -19.84 -18.90
C GLY A 40 -5.54 -19.41 -20.35
N PRO A 41 -4.67 -19.88 -21.26
CA PRO A 41 -4.67 -19.47 -22.66
C PRO A 41 -6.10 -19.57 -23.16
N GLY A 42 -6.58 -18.45 -23.70
CA GLY A 42 -7.98 -18.13 -23.90
C GLY A 42 -8.80 -19.36 -24.23
N ARG A 43 -9.82 -19.63 -23.43
CA ARG A 43 -10.97 -20.34 -23.99
C ARG A 43 -11.52 -19.39 -25.05
N PRO A 44 -11.33 -19.68 -26.36
CA PRO A 44 -11.84 -18.82 -27.41
C PRO A 44 -13.34 -18.63 -27.13
N SER A 45 -13.74 -17.36 -27.13
CA SER A 45 -15.13 -16.99 -27.00
C SER A 45 -15.94 -17.82 -28.01
N ALA A 46 -17.20 -18.17 -27.69
CA ALA A 46 -17.99 -19.04 -28.56
C ALA A 46 -18.06 -18.52 -30.02
N LEU A 47 -17.88 -17.21 -30.18
CA LEU A 47 -17.82 -16.48 -31.44
C LEU A 47 -16.52 -16.76 -32.22
N GLU A 48 -15.38 -16.75 -31.54
CA GLU A 48 -14.07 -17.08 -32.13
C GLU A 48 -13.94 -18.58 -32.48
N ARG A 49 -14.67 -19.47 -31.76
CA ARG A 49 -14.82 -20.88 -32.15
C ARG A 49 -15.66 -21.08 -33.41
N ALA A 50 -16.66 -20.23 -33.64
CA ALA A 50 -17.47 -20.30 -34.85
C ALA A 50 -16.70 -19.81 -36.07
N GLU A 51 -15.89 -18.77 -35.90
CA GLU A 51 -15.06 -18.19 -36.96
C GLU A 51 -13.90 -19.13 -37.35
N ALA A 52 -13.19 -19.71 -36.35
CA ALA A 52 -12.14 -20.69 -36.61
C ALA A 52 -12.66 -22.01 -37.23
N ALA A 53 -13.91 -22.39 -36.97
CA ALA A 53 -14.53 -23.56 -37.60
C ALA A 53 -14.85 -23.33 -39.08
N LEU A 54 -15.16 -22.09 -39.49
CA LEU A 54 -15.40 -21.76 -40.89
C LEU A 54 -14.09 -21.77 -41.70
N ASP A 55 -13.00 -21.25 -41.14
CA ASP A 55 -11.69 -21.27 -41.79
C ASP A 55 -11.08 -22.67 -41.90
N GLN A 56 -11.26 -23.52 -40.88
CA GLN A 56 -10.82 -24.93 -40.97
C GLN A 56 -11.61 -25.74 -42.01
N ALA A 57 -12.86 -25.38 -42.30
CA ALA A 57 -13.64 -26.02 -43.36
C ALA A 57 -13.14 -25.63 -44.76
N ALA A 58 -12.61 -24.41 -44.94
CA ALA A 58 -12.05 -23.95 -46.20
C ALA A 58 -10.65 -24.53 -46.49
N VAL A 59 -9.83 -24.78 -45.47
CA VAL A 59 -8.44 -25.28 -45.64
C VAL A 59 -8.36 -26.80 -45.82
N ARG A 60 -9.42 -27.56 -45.48
CA ARG A 60 -9.43 -29.03 -45.62
C ARG A 60 -9.50 -29.54 -47.06
N GLY A 61 -9.58 -28.65 -48.05
CA GLY A 61 -9.69 -28.99 -49.47
C GLY A 61 -8.39 -29.30 -50.22
N THR A 62 -7.21 -28.92 -49.71
CA THR A 62 -5.99 -28.89 -50.57
C THR A 62 -4.76 -29.64 -50.06
N ASN A 63 -4.71 -30.10 -48.81
CA ASN A 63 -3.46 -30.64 -48.26
C ASN A 63 -3.42 -32.17 -48.19
N LYS A 64 -3.50 -32.80 -49.36
CA LYS A 64 -3.18 -34.22 -49.56
C LYS A 64 -2.03 -34.27 -50.56
N MET A 65 -0.83 -34.59 -50.08
CA MET A 65 0.44 -34.82 -50.80
C MET A 65 1.55 -33.81 -50.48
N SER A 66 2.07 -33.85 -49.25
CA SER A 66 3.51 -33.64 -49.05
C SER A 66 3.99 -34.54 -47.91
N ARG A 67 4.11 -35.83 -48.24
CA ARG A 67 4.88 -36.82 -47.48
C ARG A 67 6.32 -36.70 -47.95
N GLY A 68 7.17 -36.03 -47.19
CA GLY A 68 8.59 -36.01 -47.48
C GLY A 68 9.34 -35.21 -46.43
N SER A 69 10.35 -35.85 -45.82
CA SER A 69 11.33 -35.26 -44.90
C SER A 69 10.96 -35.25 -43.41
N VAL A 70 10.74 -36.43 -42.85
CA VAL A 70 11.01 -36.73 -41.43
C VAL A 70 12.34 -37.49 -41.37
N ALA A 71 13.45 -36.77 -41.49
CA ALA A 71 14.78 -37.31 -41.26
C ALA A 71 15.61 -36.23 -40.58
N SER A 72 16.25 -36.61 -39.47
CA SER A 72 17.19 -35.81 -38.67
C SER A 72 16.55 -34.78 -37.72
N ARG A 73 15.89 -35.28 -36.67
CA ARG A 73 15.73 -34.56 -35.40
C ARG A 73 16.23 -35.43 -34.23
N ASP A 74 17.41 -36.02 -34.39
CA ASP A 74 18.24 -36.51 -33.28
C ASP A 74 19.03 -35.32 -32.72
N GLY A 75 18.31 -34.35 -32.15
CA GLY A 75 18.94 -33.34 -31.31
C GLY A 75 19.22 -33.97 -29.96
N ASP A 76 20.48 -34.02 -29.57
CA ASP A 76 20.91 -34.50 -28.25
C ASP A 76 20.10 -33.76 -27.16
N PRO A 77 19.29 -34.45 -26.33
CA PRO A 77 18.44 -33.79 -25.34
C PRO A 77 19.23 -32.94 -24.35
N SER A 78 20.51 -33.27 -24.14
CA SER A 78 21.45 -32.49 -23.34
C SER A 78 21.75 -31.11 -23.94
N GLN A 79 21.80 -30.97 -25.28
CA GLN A 79 21.99 -29.66 -25.92
C GLN A 79 20.76 -28.77 -25.79
N GLN A 80 19.56 -29.37 -25.76
CA GLN A 80 18.33 -28.62 -25.53
C GLN A 80 18.30 -28.06 -24.11
N LEU A 81 18.62 -28.88 -23.10
CA LEU A 81 18.72 -28.43 -21.72
C LEU A 81 19.76 -27.31 -21.55
N GLN A 82 20.91 -27.43 -22.21
CA GLN A 82 21.95 -26.40 -22.16
C GLN A 82 21.45 -25.06 -22.71
N LYS A 83 20.72 -25.08 -23.83
CA LYS A 83 20.09 -23.86 -24.38
C LYS A 83 19.03 -23.28 -23.45
N ASP A 84 18.22 -24.14 -22.84
CA ASP A 84 17.18 -23.70 -21.90
C ASP A 84 17.81 -23.06 -20.64
N PHE A 85 18.95 -23.59 -20.16
CA PHE A 85 19.72 -22.99 -19.06
C PHE A 85 20.36 -21.65 -19.45
N GLU A 86 20.95 -21.56 -20.64
CA GLU A 86 21.50 -20.30 -21.17
C GLU A 86 20.41 -19.24 -21.29
N GLN A 87 19.21 -19.63 -21.76
CA GLN A 87 18.05 -18.75 -21.81
C GLN A 87 17.61 -18.29 -20.42
N LEU A 88 17.51 -19.19 -19.44
CA LEU A 88 17.15 -18.84 -18.07
C LEU A 88 18.16 -17.88 -17.42
N LEU A 89 19.45 -18.05 -17.68
CA LEU A 89 20.49 -17.14 -17.19
C LEU A 89 20.35 -15.75 -17.80
N MET A 90 20.06 -15.68 -19.10
CA MET A 90 19.82 -14.41 -19.79
C MET A 90 18.55 -13.70 -19.27
N GLU A 91 17.49 -14.46 -19.01
CA GLU A 91 16.25 -13.92 -18.42
C GLU A 91 16.46 -13.43 -16.98
N LEU A 92 17.27 -14.12 -16.18
CA LEU A 92 17.62 -13.70 -14.82
C LEU A 92 18.48 -12.44 -14.82
N GLU A 93 19.46 -12.35 -15.72
CA GLU A 93 20.28 -11.16 -15.90
C GLU A 93 19.41 -9.96 -16.28
N HIS A 94 18.56 -10.11 -17.30
CA HIS A 94 17.64 -9.06 -17.72
C HIS A 94 16.66 -8.64 -16.61
N LEU A 95 16.14 -9.61 -15.84
CA LEU A 95 15.26 -9.32 -14.71
C LEU A 95 16.02 -8.58 -13.59
N SER A 96 17.28 -8.93 -13.34
CA SER A 96 18.10 -8.25 -12.35
C SER A 96 18.41 -6.80 -12.75
N GLU A 97 18.70 -6.56 -14.02
CA GLU A 97 18.94 -5.22 -14.57
C GLU A 97 17.66 -4.38 -14.45
N ARG A 98 16.51 -4.96 -14.81
CA ARG A 98 15.20 -4.29 -14.68
C ARG A 98 14.86 -3.93 -13.24
N ILE A 99 15.15 -4.81 -12.28
CA ILE A 99 14.91 -4.53 -10.85
C ILE A 99 15.82 -3.39 -10.39
N THR A 100 17.09 -3.37 -10.79
CA THR A 100 18.02 -2.28 -10.44
C THR A 100 17.49 -0.93 -10.91
N VAL A 101 17.08 -0.84 -12.18
CA VAL A 101 16.50 0.39 -12.74
C VAL A 101 15.24 0.82 -11.99
N GLN A 102 14.35 -0.11 -11.66
CA GLN A 102 13.12 0.19 -10.92
C GLN A 102 13.42 0.67 -9.49
N VAL A 103 14.38 0.05 -8.81
CA VAL A 103 14.79 0.46 -7.46
C VAL A 103 15.41 1.85 -7.49
N GLU A 104 16.23 2.16 -8.49
CA GLU A 104 16.83 3.49 -8.67
C GLU A 104 15.76 4.56 -8.92
N GLU A 105 14.75 4.27 -9.75
CA GLU A 105 13.63 5.19 -10.01
C GLU A 105 12.82 5.49 -8.74
N GLU A 106 12.42 4.45 -8.01
CA GLU A 106 11.66 4.60 -6.76
C GLU A 106 12.48 5.31 -5.67
N PHE A 107 13.79 5.04 -5.60
CA PHE A 107 14.68 5.72 -4.66
C PHE A 107 14.81 7.21 -5.00
N GLY A 108 14.97 7.56 -6.29
CA GLY A 108 14.97 8.94 -6.75
C GLY A 108 13.67 9.67 -6.41
N ARG A 109 12.53 9.00 -6.61
CA ARG A 109 11.21 9.53 -6.25
C ARG A 109 11.08 9.77 -4.74
N LEU A 110 11.54 8.83 -3.92
CA LEU A 110 11.51 8.95 -2.47
C LEU A 110 12.38 10.12 -1.98
N GLN A 111 13.60 10.27 -2.51
CA GLN A 111 14.47 11.40 -2.20
C GLN A 111 13.82 12.74 -2.58
N GLY A 112 13.15 12.81 -3.73
CA GLY A 112 12.40 13.99 -4.15
C GLY A 112 11.28 14.36 -3.16
N LEU A 113 10.54 13.37 -2.65
CA LEU A 113 9.50 13.61 -1.66
C LEU A 113 10.06 14.05 -0.30
N MET A 114 11.18 13.46 0.15
CA MET A 114 11.83 13.86 1.41
C MET A 114 12.33 15.30 1.36
N THR A 115 13.00 15.68 0.28
CA THR A 115 13.52 17.06 0.11
C THR A 115 12.39 18.10 0.05
N GLU A 116 11.28 17.78 -0.61
CA GLU A 116 10.09 18.65 -0.63
C GLU A 116 9.44 18.76 0.76
N ALA A 117 9.37 17.66 1.52
CA ALA A 117 8.89 17.70 2.90
C ALA A 117 9.76 18.57 3.80
N ASP A 118 11.09 18.44 3.71
CA ASP A 118 12.04 19.27 4.46
C ASP A 118 11.94 20.76 4.11
N ARG A 119 11.71 21.06 2.83
CA ARG A 119 11.45 22.42 2.36
C ARG A 119 10.19 23.00 3.00
N ARG A 120 9.09 22.22 3.04
CA ARG A 120 7.83 22.63 3.68
C ARG A 120 7.98 22.83 5.18
N ILE A 121 8.69 21.93 5.87
CA ILE A 121 8.96 22.05 7.31
C ILE A 121 9.75 23.34 7.59
N SER A 122 10.77 23.62 6.78
CA SER A 122 11.56 24.85 6.92
C SER A 122 10.71 26.11 6.70
N ALA A 123 9.84 26.11 5.68
CA ALA A 123 8.92 27.21 5.44
C ALA A 123 7.94 27.43 6.61
N LEU A 124 7.37 26.35 7.17
CA LEU A 124 6.50 26.42 8.34
C LEU A 124 7.23 26.97 9.57
N ARG A 125 8.48 26.55 9.81
CA ARG A 125 9.29 27.10 10.92
C ARG A 125 9.52 28.60 10.78
N VAL A 126 9.82 29.09 9.57
CA VAL A 126 9.98 30.53 9.30
C VAL A 126 8.67 31.29 9.56
N LEU A 127 7.52 30.75 9.12
CA LEU A 127 6.21 31.37 9.37
C LEU A 127 5.85 31.41 10.86
N ILE A 128 6.14 30.34 11.61
CA ILE A 128 5.93 30.28 13.06
C ILE A 128 6.79 31.35 13.75
N GLU A 129 8.07 31.46 13.40
CA GLU A 129 8.97 32.45 13.99
C GLU A 129 8.55 33.88 13.65
N ALA A 130 8.16 34.14 12.40
CA ALA A 130 7.61 35.44 12.00
C ALA A 130 6.33 35.78 12.79
N SER A 131 5.41 34.81 12.97
CA SER A 131 4.18 35.03 13.75
C SER A 131 4.47 35.31 15.23
N ARG A 132 5.52 34.70 15.78
CA ARG A 132 5.97 34.94 17.16
C ARG A 132 6.55 36.34 17.31
N GLN A 133 7.38 36.78 16.36
CA GLN A 133 7.96 38.12 16.35
C GLN A 133 6.89 39.22 16.23
N LEU A 134 5.82 39.00 15.46
CA LEU A 134 4.70 39.94 15.38
C LEU A 134 3.89 40.03 16.70
N ARG A 135 3.91 38.98 17.54
CA ARG A 135 3.17 38.93 18.80
C ARG A 135 3.92 39.57 19.98
N GLU A 136 5.24 39.63 19.93
CA GLU A 136 6.10 40.14 21.02
C GLU A 136 6.29 41.68 21.16
N PRO A 137 5.97 42.58 20.21
CA PRO A 137 6.37 43.98 20.36
C PRO A 137 5.52 44.79 21.36
N ALA A 138 4.46 44.22 21.95
CA ALA A 138 3.54 44.94 22.84
C ALA A 138 3.76 44.70 24.34
N ARG A 139 4.74 43.88 24.75
CA ARG A 139 4.95 43.53 26.16
C ARG A 139 6.18 44.18 26.82
N GLY A 140 6.87 45.06 26.09
CA GLY A 140 8.15 45.66 26.50
C GLY A 140 8.10 46.77 27.56
N ASP A 141 6.95 47.35 27.90
CA ASP A 141 6.89 48.52 28.82
C ASP A 141 6.12 48.28 30.14
N ALA A 142 5.79 47.02 30.47
CA ALA A 142 5.17 46.69 31.76
C ALA A 142 6.15 46.03 32.74
N SER A 143 7.40 46.51 32.78
CA SER A 143 8.21 46.44 33.97
C SER A 143 7.56 47.34 35.03
N ASN A 144 6.68 46.77 35.87
CA ASN A 144 6.43 47.16 37.28
C ASN A 144 5.00 46.84 37.76
N VAL A 145 4.60 45.56 37.86
CA VAL A 145 3.75 45.13 39.00
C VAL A 145 3.99 43.63 39.27
N SER A 146 4.69 43.34 40.37
CA SER A 146 4.69 42.02 40.99
C SER A 146 3.35 41.76 41.68
N PRO A 147 2.65 40.64 41.45
CA PRO A 147 1.81 40.02 42.46
C PRO A 147 2.58 38.83 43.03
N SER A 148 3.30 39.11 44.12
CA SER A 148 3.61 38.10 45.12
C SER A 148 2.30 37.69 45.77
N LEU A 149 1.85 36.44 45.63
CA LEU A 149 0.93 35.80 46.57
C LEU A 149 0.97 34.26 46.39
N SER A 150 1.83 33.67 47.21
CA SER A 150 1.60 32.48 48.04
C SER A 150 0.91 31.25 47.42
N ALA A 151 1.70 30.21 47.16
CA ALA A 151 1.24 28.83 47.08
C ALA A 151 1.39 28.13 48.45
N PRO A 152 0.35 27.46 48.99
CA PRO A 152 0.53 26.52 50.09
C PRO A 152 0.82 25.11 49.59
N ALA A 153 1.80 24.46 50.23
CA ALA A 153 2.16 23.07 50.06
C ALA A 153 1.07 22.15 50.63
N HIS A 154 0.51 21.25 49.81
CA HIS A 154 -0.16 20.03 50.28
C HIS A 154 0.03 18.90 49.26
N ALA A 155 0.87 17.93 49.62
CA ALA A 155 0.74 16.55 49.17
C ALA A 155 -0.35 15.86 50.01
N PRO A 156 -1.13 14.93 49.44
CA PRO A 156 -0.77 13.51 49.61
C PRO A 156 -1.04 12.62 48.38
N SER A 157 -0.54 11.39 48.51
CA SER A 157 -0.25 10.34 47.52
C SER A 157 -1.49 9.51 47.03
N PRO A 158 -1.32 8.31 46.41
CA PRO A 158 -1.95 7.92 45.15
C PRO A 158 -3.20 7.04 45.30
N THR A 159 -4.08 7.02 44.31
CA THR A 159 -5.09 5.96 44.16
C THR A 159 -5.32 5.68 42.69
N SER A 160 -4.84 4.52 42.25
CA SER A 160 -5.28 3.84 41.04
C SER A 160 -6.79 3.68 41.06
N TYR A 161 -7.52 4.00 39.98
CA TYR A 161 -8.61 3.16 39.45
C TYR A 161 -9.22 3.75 38.17
N SER A 162 -9.46 2.84 37.23
CA SER A 162 -10.55 2.83 36.24
C SER A 162 -10.60 3.86 35.11
N ALA A 163 -10.32 3.30 33.92
CA ALA A 163 -11.30 3.08 32.85
C ALA A 163 -11.96 4.32 32.20
N SER A 164 -11.65 4.45 30.91
CA SER A 164 -12.59 4.58 29.80
C SER A 164 -13.77 5.55 29.99
N ARG A 165 -13.73 6.68 29.26
CA ARG A 165 -14.83 7.19 28.40
C ARG A 165 -14.56 8.66 28.08
N SER A 166 -14.28 8.95 26.81
CA SER A 166 -14.35 10.30 26.24
C SER A 166 -15.40 10.33 25.15
N GLU A 167 -16.61 10.72 25.56
CA GLU A 167 -17.59 11.44 24.73
C GLU A 167 -17.49 12.92 25.12
N VAL A 168 -17.33 13.82 24.14
CA VAL A 168 -17.60 15.27 24.25
C VAL A 168 -17.92 15.70 22.80
N SER A 169 -19.14 15.98 22.34
CA SER A 169 -20.29 16.79 22.81
C SER A 169 -19.99 18.30 22.92
N ALA A 170 -20.57 19.03 21.97
CA ALA A 170 -20.41 20.45 21.64
C ALA A 170 -20.85 21.46 22.72
N ALA A 171 -20.32 22.69 22.67
CA ALA A 171 -21.08 23.96 22.55
C ALA A 171 -20.20 25.24 22.67
N ALA A 172 -20.42 26.19 21.76
CA ALA A 172 -19.82 27.55 21.59
C ALA A 172 -20.55 28.64 22.46
N PRO A 173 -20.35 30.00 22.38
CA PRO A 173 -20.31 30.93 21.18
C PRO A 173 -19.52 32.29 21.41
N PRO A 174 -19.75 33.50 20.80
CA PRO A 174 -20.32 33.97 19.50
C PRO A 174 -19.53 35.11 18.71
N MET A 175 -19.85 35.28 17.41
CA MET A 175 -19.87 36.50 16.55
C MET A 175 -18.58 37.10 15.93
N THR A 176 -18.39 36.91 14.61
CA THR A 176 -18.31 37.98 13.59
C THR A 176 -18.68 37.41 12.21
N SER A 177 -19.53 38.12 11.49
CA SER A 177 -20.14 37.77 10.20
C SER A 177 -19.14 37.72 9.03
N SER A 178 -19.01 36.59 8.36
CA SER A 178 -18.37 36.47 7.03
C SER A 178 -18.84 35.16 6.33
N PRO A 179 -18.82 35.11 4.99
CA PRO A 179 -19.88 34.55 4.15
C PRO A 179 -20.08 33.04 4.35
N ALA A 180 -21.34 32.62 4.24
CA ALA A 180 -21.78 31.26 4.49
C ALA A 180 -20.85 30.21 3.85
N PRO A 181 -20.29 29.27 4.65
CA PRO A 181 -19.62 28.12 4.08
C PRO A 181 -20.70 27.32 3.35
N VAL A 182 -20.51 27.15 2.04
CA VAL A 182 -21.15 26.08 1.29
C VAL A 182 -20.76 24.80 2.05
N VAL A 183 -21.67 24.30 2.88
CA VAL A 183 -21.56 22.96 3.43
C VAL A 183 -21.49 22.08 2.19
N PRO A 184 -20.34 21.41 1.91
CA PRO A 184 -20.30 20.50 0.80
C PRO A 184 -21.42 19.49 1.09
N ALA A 185 -22.41 19.46 0.21
CA ALA A 185 -23.44 18.44 0.25
C ALA A 185 -22.72 17.10 0.42
N PRO A 186 -23.23 16.19 1.27
CA PRO A 186 -22.65 14.85 1.38
C PRO A 186 -22.46 14.31 -0.03
N LEU A 187 -21.22 13.95 -0.36
CA LEU A 187 -20.85 13.34 -1.63
C LEU A 187 -21.48 11.93 -1.65
N ASP A 188 -22.79 11.88 -1.84
CA ASP A 188 -23.68 10.72 -1.69
C ASP A 188 -23.54 9.69 -2.83
N GLY A 189 -22.41 9.63 -3.54
CA GLY A 189 -22.38 8.83 -4.77
C GLY A 189 -21.02 8.41 -5.32
N GLY A 190 -19.99 8.27 -4.49
CA GLY A 190 -18.64 8.02 -5.03
C GLY A 190 -18.25 6.54 -5.15
N LEU A 191 -18.38 5.79 -4.05
CA LEU A 191 -17.63 4.55 -3.89
C LEU A 191 -18.53 3.30 -3.89
N GLU A 192 -19.82 3.44 -3.57
CA GLU A 192 -20.75 2.32 -3.61
C GLU A 192 -21.09 1.89 -5.05
N SER A 193 -20.96 2.80 -6.01
CA SER A 193 -21.19 2.53 -7.44
C SER A 193 -19.94 2.11 -8.22
N ASP A 194 -18.77 2.02 -7.58
CA ASP A 194 -17.56 1.56 -8.28
C ASP A 194 -17.66 0.03 -8.49
N PRO A 195 -17.73 -0.45 -9.75
CA PRO A 195 -17.90 -1.87 -10.05
C PRO A 195 -16.77 -2.74 -9.51
N ARG A 196 -15.62 -2.14 -9.16
CA ARG A 196 -14.47 -2.84 -8.56
C ARG A 196 -14.74 -3.35 -7.15
N PHE A 197 -15.65 -2.72 -6.40
CA PHE A 197 -15.96 -3.12 -5.02
C PHE A 197 -17.18 -4.05 -4.90
N ALA A 198 -17.91 -4.26 -5.99
CA ALA A 198 -19.05 -5.19 -6.02
C ALA A 198 -18.72 -6.61 -5.48
N PRO A 199 -17.55 -7.22 -5.80
CA PRO A 199 -17.18 -8.52 -5.25
C PRO A 199 -16.95 -8.50 -3.72
N ILE A 200 -16.43 -7.39 -3.19
CA ILE A 200 -16.19 -7.21 -1.74
C ILE A 200 -17.53 -7.21 -1.01
N PHE A 201 -18.51 -6.45 -1.51
CA PHE A 201 -19.84 -6.37 -0.91
C PHE A 201 -20.59 -7.69 -1.00
N GLN A 202 -20.51 -8.39 -2.14
CA GLN A 202 -21.17 -9.68 -2.31
C GLN A 202 -20.65 -10.75 -1.32
N LEU A 203 -19.33 -10.78 -1.06
CA LEU A 203 -18.75 -11.69 -0.07
C LEU A 203 -19.09 -11.27 1.37
N ALA A 204 -19.14 -9.97 1.65
CA ALA A 204 -19.57 -9.48 2.96
C ALA A 204 -21.04 -9.83 3.24
N ASP A 205 -21.93 -9.68 2.26
CA ASP A 205 -23.35 -10.04 2.35
C ASP A 205 -23.55 -11.56 2.49
N ALA A 206 -22.59 -12.36 2.00
CA ALA A 206 -22.53 -13.80 2.23
C ALA A 206 -21.95 -14.20 3.61
N GLY A 207 -21.58 -13.22 4.45
CA GLY A 207 -21.13 -13.44 5.84
C GLY A 207 -19.65 -13.79 5.99
N PHE A 208 -18.81 -13.56 4.97
CA PHE A 208 -17.36 -13.79 5.09
C PHE A 208 -16.69 -12.71 5.96
N ALA A 209 -15.67 -13.09 6.72
CA ALA A 209 -14.88 -12.13 7.50
C ALA A 209 -13.95 -11.30 6.59
N PRO A 210 -13.58 -10.06 6.97
CA PRO A 210 -12.74 -9.18 6.14
C PRO A 210 -11.41 -9.81 5.70
N ARG A 211 -10.80 -10.62 6.58
CA ARG A 211 -9.56 -11.36 6.27
C ARG A 211 -9.76 -12.40 5.17
N ASP A 212 -10.87 -13.13 5.19
CA ASP A 212 -11.19 -14.15 4.19
C ASP A 212 -11.50 -13.52 2.84
N ILE A 213 -12.18 -12.37 2.86
CA ILE A 213 -12.48 -11.57 1.65
C ILE A 213 -11.19 -11.08 1.01
N ALA A 214 -10.28 -10.50 1.81
CA ALA A 214 -8.97 -10.04 1.37
C ALA A 214 -8.14 -11.17 0.74
N GLN A 215 -8.11 -12.34 1.39
CA GLN A 215 -7.41 -13.51 0.87
C GLN A 215 -8.02 -14.02 -0.45
N LYS A 216 -9.35 -14.02 -0.57
CA LYS A 216 -10.06 -14.55 -1.75
C LYS A 216 -9.95 -13.63 -2.96
N LEU A 217 -9.91 -12.31 -2.74
CA LEU A 217 -9.79 -11.30 -3.80
C LEU A 217 -8.33 -10.90 -4.09
N GLY A 218 -7.39 -11.25 -3.21
CA GLY A 218 -5.99 -10.84 -3.32
C GLY A 218 -5.76 -9.36 -2.96
N GLU A 219 -6.65 -8.79 -2.15
CA GLU A 219 -6.61 -7.41 -1.68
C GLU A 219 -6.01 -7.31 -0.27
N SER A 220 -5.61 -6.11 0.15
CA SER A 220 -5.15 -5.91 1.53
C SER A 220 -6.32 -5.89 2.51
N VAL A 221 -6.12 -6.43 3.73
CA VAL A 221 -7.17 -6.44 4.78
C VAL A 221 -7.64 -5.02 5.10
N GLY A 222 -6.72 -4.05 5.15
CA GLY A 222 -7.07 -2.64 5.39
C GLY A 222 -7.91 -2.02 4.27
N THR A 223 -7.67 -2.39 3.01
CA THR A 223 -8.51 -1.95 1.87
C THR A 223 -9.93 -2.47 2.03
N VAL A 224 -10.08 -3.75 2.38
CA VAL A 224 -11.39 -4.38 2.56
C VAL A 224 -12.13 -3.76 3.75
N GLU A 225 -11.47 -3.58 4.90
CA GLU A 225 -12.06 -2.92 6.08
C GLU A 225 -12.47 -1.47 5.79
N LEU A 226 -11.63 -0.72 5.07
CA LEU A 226 -11.95 0.65 4.67
C LEU A 226 -13.20 0.70 3.78
N VAL A 227 -13.26 -0.14 2.75
CA VAL A 227 -14.42 -0.22 1.83
C VAL A 227 -15.71 -0.60 2.58
N LEU A 228 -15.62 -1.53 3.55
CA LEU A 228 -16.77 -1.93 4.37
C LEU A 228 -17.20 -0.83 5.36
N ASN A 229 -16.26 -0.10 5.96
CA ASN A 229 -16.55 1.03 6.84
C ASN A 229 -17.20 2.19 6.09
N LEU A 230 -16.81 2.41 4.83
CA LEU A 230 -17.42 3.42 3.97
C LEU A 230 -18.88 3.10 3.60
N ARG A 231 -19.26 1.82 3.56
CA ARG A 231 -20.64 1.38 3.32
C ARG A 231 -21.56 1.62 4.53
N ASN A 232 -21.05 1.48 5.75
CA ASN A 232 -21.81 1.67 6.98
C ASN A 232 -21.06 2.58 7.96
N PRO A 233 -21.01 3.90 7.70
CA PRO A 233 -20.27 4.84 8.54
C PRO A 233 -20.86 5.03 9.95
N SER A 234 -22.01 4.42 10.25
CA SER A 234 -22.77 4.61 11.49
C SER A 234 -22.63 3.49 12.53
N ARG A 235 -21.70 2.56 12.35
CA ARG A 235 -21.44 1.45 13.28
C ARG A 235 -20.25 1.74 14.19
#